data_AF-A0A9E0PK77-F1
#
_entry.id   AF-A0A9E0PK77-F1
#
_cell.length_a   1.000
_cell.length_b   1.000
_cell.length_c   1.000
_cell.angle_alpha   90.00
_cell.angle_beta   90.00
_cell.angle_gamma   90.00
#
_symmetry.space_group_name_H-M   'P 1'
#
loop_
_entity.id
_entity.type
_entity.pdbx_description
1 polymer ?
#
loop_
_entity_poly.entity_id
_entity_poly.type
_entity_poly.pdbx_seq_one_letter_code
_entity_poly.pdbx_strand_id
1 'polypeptide(L)'
;MAGSAAADDSNSSYRSNSSNGSNSSNRPTAKPRVVSLAPSNTELLCSVGAKDQIIGVSSFCDYPKDVAKITKAGTFISANLERLARLKPDLVMLVSGQEELAGKIKNHHINTVVIANEKLTDIGKNLKRIGELTGHCQEGSDAAQNFEAKLQALAKIIDKSKLRPKVFYCVWPQPLMTAGKASFINGVITSCGGTNVAGDMNASYPRFSLERLVLSNPDLIIMPYEARNQTFIKQSPWNKLQAVRQNKIYYLPDQKNDMLSRPTLRVLKGMAWLGGVFHPELRSELANWSEPTTVAKAASKPLRSSAPNSFNNVYVRN
;
A
#
# COMPACT_ATOMS: atom_id res chain seq x y z
N MET A 1 8.32 -84.04 -0.88
CA MET A 1 8.38 -84.96 0.27
C MET A 1 8.50 -84.13 1.54
N ALA A 2 7.78 -84.56 2.60
CA ALA A 2 7.90 -84.31 4.05
C ALA A 2 8.96 -83.30 4.54
N GLY A 3 8.74 -82.47 5.57
CA GLY A 3 7.79 -82.52 6.68
C GLY A 3 8.49 -82.03 7.97
N SER A 4 7.74 -81.26 8.78
CA SER A 4 7.80 -81.02 10.25
C SER A 4 9.15 -80.77 10.99
N ALA A 5 9.22 -79.70 11.80
CA ALA A 5 9.21 -79.69 13.30
C ALA A 5 10.61 -79.34 13.87
N ALA A 6 10.83 -78.66 15.00
CA ALA A 6 10.02 -77.92 15.97
C ALA A 6 10.98 -77.08 16.87
N ALA A 7 10.40 -76.10 17.60
CA ALA A 7 10.77 -75.50 18.91
C ALA A 7 12.18 -74.89 19.14
N ASP A 8 12.28 -73.65 19.66
CA ASP A 8 12.11 -73.35 21.09
C ASP A 8 12.09 -71.85 21.44
N ASP A 9 11.21 -71.53 22.39
CA ASP A 9 11.12 -70.46 23.40
C ASP A 9 11.83 -69.09 23.25
N SER A 10 11.05 -68.00 23.33
CA SER A 10 10.91 -67.28 24.62
C SER A 10 9.83 -66.18 24.57
N ASN A 11 8.98 -66.30 25.58
CA ASN A 11 7.79 -65.53 25.91
C ASN A 11 8.18 -64.29 26.73
N SER A 12 7.66 -63.10 26.40
CA SER A 12 7.47 -62.02 27.40
C SER A 12 6.41 -61.00 26.96
N SER A 13 5.19 -61.32 27.37
CA SER A 13 4.14 -60.44 27.90
C SER A 13 3.75 -59.15 27.17
N TYR A 14 2.53 -59.20 26.63
CA TYR A 14 1.56 -58.12 26.56
C TYR A 14 1.50 -57.25 27.82
N ARG A 15 1.49 -55.92 27.64
CA ARG A 15 0.60 -55.02 28.36
C ARG A 15 0.22 -53.83 27.49
N SER A 16 -1.01 -53.89 27.00
CA SER A 16 -1.80 -52.74 26.57
C SER A 16 -1.96 -51.77 27.75
N ASN A 17 -1.71 -50.48 27.51
CA ASN A 17 -2.35 -49.41 28.25
C ASN A 17 -2.65 -48.26 27.30
N SER A 18 -3.89 -48.28 26.82
CA SER A 18 -4.62 -47.10 26.41
C SER A 18 -4.82 -46.22 27.64
N SER A 19 -4.24 -45.03 27.61
CA SER A 19 -4.72 -43.93 28.44
C SER A 19 -4.61 -42.63 27.64
N ASN A 20 -5.78 -42.26 27.11
CA ASN A 20 -6.17 -40.91 26.76
C ASN A 20 -5.46 -39.85 27.61
N GLY A 21 -4.85 -38.89 26.93
CA GLY A 21 -4.24 -37.72 27.52
C GLY A 21 -4.06 -36.65 26.45
N SER A 22 -5.15 -36.35 25.74
CA SER A 22 -5.34 -35.18 24.91
C SER A 22 -5.06 -33.91 25.71
N ASN A 23 -3.81 -33.48 25.72
CA ASN A 23 -3.42 -32.11 26.03
C ASN A 23 -2.73 -31.52 24.80
N SER A 24 -3.47 -31.45 23.69
CA SER A 24 -3.29 -30.34 22.74
C SER A 24 -3.64 -29.08 23.52
N SER A 25 -2.62 -28.45 24.09
CA SER A 25 -2.75 -27.16 24.76
C SER A 25 -3.30 -26.17 23.73
N ASN A 26 -4.62 -26.01 23.75
CA ASN A 26 -5.36 -24.98 23.06
C ASN A 26 -5.09 -23.64 23.77
N ARG A 27 -3.82 -23.27 23.91
CA ARG A 27 -3.46 -21.87 24.13
C ARG A 27 -3.81 -21.18 22.82
N PRO A 28 -4.66 -20.14 22.83
CA PRO A 28 -4.67 -19.20 21.73
C PRO A 28 -3.22 -18.83 21.48
N THR A 29 -2.69 -19.12 20.30
CA THR A 29 -1.35 -18.66 19.93
C THR A 29 -1.38 -17.15 20.11
N ALA A 30 -0.59 -16.65 21.06
CA ALA A 30 -0.62 -15.25 21.40
C ALA A 30 -0.34 -14.45 20.12
N LYS A 31 -1.24 -13.51 19.80
CA LYS A 31 -1.11 -12.66 18.61
C LYS A 31 0.25 -11.95 18.65
N PRO A 32 1.03 -11.96 17.55
CA PRO A 32 2.41 -11.49 17.57
C PRO A 32 2.50 -9.99 17.78
N ARG A 33 3.51 -9.55 18.53
CA ARG A 33 3.89 -8.15 18.74
C ARG A 33 4.67 -7.64 17.52
N VAL A 34 4.11 -6.68 16.80
CA VAL A 34 4.63 -6.21 15.52
C VAL A 34 5.23 -4.81 15.65
N VAL A 35 6.40 -4.61 15.06
CA VAL A 35 6.92 -3.27 14.73
C VAL A 35 6.80 -3.06 13.22
N SER A 36 6.22 -1.93 12.79
CA SER A 36 6.06 -1.58 11.38
C SER A 36 6.97 -0.41 10.99
N LEU A 37 7.97 -0.64 10.14
CA LEU A 37 8.92 0.40 9.71
C LEU A 37 8.52 1.12 8.42
N ALA A 38 7.30 0.88 7.92
CA ALA A 38 6.78 1.52 6.71
C ALA A 38 5.33 1.97 6.88
N PRO A 39 4.94 3.17 6.41
CA PRO A 39 3.55 3.64 6.51
C PRO A 39 2.54 2.70 5.86
N SER A 40 2.85 2.15 4.68
CA SER A 40 1.95 1.21 3.99
C SER A 40 1.65 -0.03 4.83
N ASN A 41 2.67 -0.63 5.46
CA ASN A 41 2.49 -1.77 6.34
C ASN A 41 1.59 -1.44 7.53
N THR A 42 1.80 -0.28 8.16
CA THR A 42 0.98 0.19 9.30
C THR A 42 -0.48 0.34 8.92
N GLU A 43 -0.76 0.91 7.75
CA GLU A 43 -2.14 1.07 7.26
C GLU A 43 -2.81 -0.26 6.94
N LEU A 44 -2.07 -1.20 6.32
CA LEU A 44 -2.58 -2.53 6.02
C LEU A 44 -2.80 -3.37 7.30
N LEU A 45 -1.90 -3.29 8.28
CA LEU A 45 -2.08 -3.89 9.61
C LEU A 45 -3.38 -3.40 10.26
N CYS A 46 -3.64 -2.09 10.23
CA CYS A 46 -4.88 -1.54 10.75
C CYS A 46 -6.11 -2.01 9.96
N SER A 47 -5.96 -2.16 8.64
CA SER A 47 -7.06 -2.58 7.74
C SER A 47 -7.48 -4.04 7.97
N VAL A 48 -6.57 -4.90 8.44
CA VAL A 48 -6.88 -6.31 8.76
C VAL A 48 -7.22 -6.52 10.25
N GLY A 49 -7.39 -5.46 11.02
CA GLY A 49 -7.73 -5.56 12.46
C GLY A 49 -6.53 -5.79 13.39
N ALA A 50 -5.31 -5.81 12.88
CA ALA A 50 -4.09 -6.07 13.66
C ALA A 50 -3.49 -4.82 14.33
N LYS A 51 -4.26 -3.74 14.50
CA LYS A 51 -3.76 -2.47 15.06
C LYS A 51 -3.20 -2.65 16.47
N ASP A 52 -3.87 -3.42 17.34
CA ASP A 52 -3.48 -3.58 18.74
C ASP A 52 -2.21 -4.41 18.91
N GLN A 53 -1.76 -5.09 17.85
CA GLN A 53 -0.47 -5.78 17.81
C GLN A 53 0.70 -4.84 17.52
N ILE A 54 0.45 -3.60 17.08
CA ILE A 54 1.49 -2.66 16.68
C ILE A 54 2.10 -2.01 17.93
N ILE A 55 3.32 -2.42 18.27
CA ILE A 55 4.05 -1.91 19.45
C ILE A 55 5.12 -0.87 19.09
N GLY A 56 5.40 -0.70 17.80
CA GLY A 56 6.32 0.32 17.31
C GLY A 56 6.07 0.64 15.84
N VAL A 57 6.31 1.90 15.48
CA VAL A 57 6.13 2.37 14.09
C VAL A 57 7.30 3.23 13.63
N SER A 58 7.48 3.46 12.33
CA SER A 58 8.43 4.48 11.87
C SER A 58 7.94 5.90 12.13
N SER A 59 8.85 6.87 12.05
CA SER A 59 8.55 8.31 12.16
C SER A 59 7.52 8.80 11.13
N PHE A 60 7.42 8.12 9.99
CA PHE A 60 6.51 8.48 8.89
C PHE A 60 5.12 7.82 9.01
N CYS A 61 4.94 6.89 9.94
CA CYS A 61 3.64 6.24 10.16
C CYS A 61 2.70 7.18 10.93
N ASP A 62 1.64 7.61 10.24
CA ASP A 62 0.76 8.68 10.69
C ASP A 62 -0.74 8.44 10.37
N TYR A 63 -1.06 7.29 9.76
CA TYR A 63 -2.43 6.89 9.44
C TYR A 63 -2.69 5.42 9.83
N PRO A 64 -3.85 5.10 10.42
CA PRO A 64 -4.84 6.03 10.98
C PRO A 64 -4.26 6.93 12.09
N LYS A 65 -4.91 8.06 12.41
CA LYS A 65 -4.29 9.14 13.23
C LYS A 65 -3.73 8.69 14.59
N ASP A 66 -4.31 7.64 15.16
CA ASP A 66 -3.91 7.09 16.46
C ASP A 66 -2.57 6.34 16.42
N VAL A 67 -2.16 5.77 15.28
CA VAL A 67 -0.84 5.11 15.15
C VAL A 67 0.32 6.09 15.28
N ALA A 68 0.07 7.39 15.09
CA ALA A 68 1.07 8.42 15.28
C ALA A 68 1.57 8.50 16.74
N LYS A 69 0.75 8.04 17.70
CA LYS A 69 1.07 8.01 19.14
C LYS A 69 1.89 6.78 19.54
N ILE A 70 1.98 5.77 18.68
CA ILE A 70 2.76 4.56 18.95
C ILE A 70 4.25 4.91 18.95
N THR A 71 5.01 4.25 19.83
CA THR A 71 6.45 4.37 19.98
C THR A 71 7.19 4.36 18.64
N LYS A 72 8.04 5.36 18.39
CA LYS A 72 8.80 5.47 17.14
C LYS A 72 10.04 4.57 17.16
N ALA A 73 10.07 3.52 16.35
CA ALA A 73 11.13 2.51 16.33
C ALA A 73 12.17 2.70 15.22
N GLY A 74 12.02 3.71 14.36
CA GLY A 74 12.95 3.99 13.27
C GLY A 74 12.43 5.00 12.25
N THR A 75 13.13 5.09 11.14
CA THR A 75 12.76 5.81 9.92
C THR A 75 12.57 4.83 8.77
N PHE A 76 12.49 5.30 7.53
CA PHE A 76 12.47 4.43 6.35
C PHE A 76 13.84 3.77 6.07
N ILE A 77 14.96 4.40 6.46
CA ILE A 77 16.31 3.92 6.13
C ILE A 77 17.09 3.39 7.34
N SER A 78 16.52 3.53 8.54
CA SER A 78 17.20 3.17 9.79
C SER A 78 16.23 2.66 10.84
N ALA A 79 16.71 1.77 11.70
CA ALA A 79 15.99 1.28 12.87
C ALA A 79 16.74 1.64 14.16
N ASN A 80 16.00 1.91 15.23
CA ASN A 80 16.57 2.09 16.56
C ASN A 80 16.66 0.73 17.25
N LEU A 81 17.81 0.06 17.11
CA LEU A 81 18.02 -1.32 17.56
C LEU A 81 17.84 -1.48 19.07
N GLU A 82 18.31 -0.53 19.89
CA GLU A 82 18.10 -0.55 21.34
C GLU A 82 16.62 -0.50 21.70
N ARG A 83 15.86 0.34 21.01
CA ARG A 83 14.41 0.45 21.20
C ARG A 83 13.71 -0.82 20.74
N LEU A 84 14.12 -1.44 19.64
CA LEU A 84 13.60 -2.75 19.23
C LEU A 84 13.87 -3.81 20.32
N ALA A 85 15.08 -3.86 20.86
CA ALA A 85 15.44 -4.80 21.94
C ALA A 85 14.57 -4.60 23.20
N ARG A 86 14.27 -3.35 23.57
CA ARG A 86 13.35 -3.04 24.68
C ARG A 86 11.90 -3.40 24.37
N LEU A 87 11.45 -3.16 23.15
CA LEU A 87 10.08 -3.44 22.71
C LEU A 87 9.79 -4.96 22.61
N LYS A 88 10.83 -5.77 22.40
CA LYS A 88 10.74 -7.24 22.23
C LYS A 88 9.66 -7.61 21.20
N PRO A 89 9.81 -7.19 19.93
CA PRO A 89 8.87 -7.58 18.88
C PRO A 89 9.05 -9.06 18.51
N ASP A 90 7.95 -9.72 18.19
CA ASP A 90 7.97 -11.05 17.58
C ASP A 90 8.27 -10.95 16.08
N LEU A 91 7.96 -9.80 15.46
CA LEU A 91 8.14 -9.54 14.03
C LEU A 91 8.36 -8.04 13.76
N VAL A 92 9.31 -7.72 12.89
CA VAL A 92 9.48 -6.38 12.30
C VAL A 92 9.09 -6.43 10.83
N MET A 93 8.11 -5.62 10.43
CA MET A 93 7.64 -5.51 9.05
C MET A 93 8.31 -4.34 8.33
N LEU A 94 8.94 -4.65 7.19
CA LEU A 94 9.59 -3.72 6.27
C LEU A 94 8.93 -3.83 4.88
N VAL A 95 9.35 -3.01 3.93
CA VAL A 95 8.88 -3.05 2.53
C VAL A 95 10.04 -3.21 1.55
N SER A 96 9.73 -3.55 0.29
CA SER A 96 10.72 -3.60 -0.79
C SER A 96 11.61 -2.35 -0.80
N GLY A 97 12.91 -2.54 -0.98
CA GLY A 97 13.94 -1.49 -0.89
C GLY A 97 14.51 -1.28 0.52
N GLN A 98 14.05 -2.04 1.52
CA GLN A 98 14.59 -2.04 2.89
C GLN A 98 15.28 -3.37 3.26
N GLU A 99 15.69 -4.18 2.29
CA GLU A 99 16.26 -5.53 2.49
C GLU A 99 17.55 -5.48 3.32
N GLU A 100 18.42 -4.49 3.06
CA GLU A 100 19.65 -4.30 3.83
C GLU A 100 19.34 -3.99 5.31
N LEU A 101 18.34 -3.14 5.56
CA LEU A 101 17.89 -2.82 6.92
C LEU A 101 17.28 -4.06 7.60
N ALA A 102 16.50 -4.86 6.86
CA ALA A 102 15.96 -6.12 7.34
C ALA A 102 17.07 -7.10 7.76
N GLY A 103 18.15 -7.20 6.97
CA GLY A 103 19.34 -8.00 7.29
C GLY A 103 20.04 -7.52 8.56
N LYS A 104 20.25 -6.21 8.70
CA LYS A 104 20.85 -5.61 9.92
C LYS A 104 20.03 -5.95 11.17
N ILE A 105 18.71 -5.81 11.12
CA ILE A 105 17.82 -6.14 12.24
C ILE A 105 17.87 -7.63 12.57
N LYS A 106 17.88 -8.50 11.54
CA LYS A 106 17.95 -9.96 11.71
C LYS A 106 19.24 -10.42 12.40
N ASN A 107 20.38 -9.73 12.17
CA ASN A 107 21.64 -10.00 12.87
C ASN A 107 21.56 -9.78 14.39
N HIS A 108 20.55 -9.06 14.87
CA HIS A 108 20.25 -8.91 16.30
C HIS A 108 19.21 -9.91 16.81
N HIS A 109 19.00 -11.03 16.09
CA HIS A 109 18.06 -12.10 16.43
C HIS A 109 16.59 -11.66 16.50
N ILE A 110 16.22 -10.64 15.73
CA ILE A 110 14.84 -10.16 15.61
C ILE A 110 14.29 -10.61 14.26
N ASN A 111 13.13 -11.27 14.26
CA ASN A 111 12.50 -11.72 13.02
C ASN A 111 12.07 -10.53 12.17
N THR A 112 12.32 -10.61 10.86
CA THR A 112 11.93 -9.59 9.90
C THR A 112 11.14 -10.20 8.75
N VAL A 113 10.23 -9.41 8.17
CA VAL A 113 9.56 -9.72 6.91
C VAL A 113 9.55 -8.48 6.03
N VAL A 114 9.87 -8.68 4.74
CA VAL A 114 9.79 -7.64 3.72
C VAL A 114 8.50 -7.85 2.93
N ILE A 115 7.62 -6.85 2.95
CA ILE A 115 6.32 -6.86 2.27
C ILE A 115 6.47 -6.15 0.92
N ALA A 116 6.12 -6.83 -0.17
CA ALA A 116 6.19 -6.25 -1.51
C ALA A 116 5.28 -5.02 -1.62
N ASN A 117 5.72 -3.92 -2.22
CA ASN A 117 4.90 -2.70 -2.33
C ASN A 117 5.06 -2.01 -3.69
N GLU A 118 5.40 -2.79 -4.72
CA GLU A 118 5.84 -2.25 -6.00
C GLU A 118 4.71 -2.21 -7.02
N LYS A 119 3.64 -3.01 -6.83
CA LYS A 119 2.50 -3.12 -7.75
C LYS A 119 1.18 -2.84 -7.07
N LEU A 120 0.22 -2.35 -7.85
CA LEU A 120 -1.16 -2.17 -7.40
C LEU A 120 -1.79 -3.49 -6.92
N THR A 121 -1.45 -4.58 -7.59
CA THR A 121 -1.91 -5.94 -7.24
C THR A 121 -1.30 -6.47 -5.95
N ASP A 122 -0.22 -5.87 -5.43
CA ASP A 122 0.39 -6.30 -4.18
C ASP A 122 -0.49 -5.96 -2.99
N ILE A 123 -1.36 -4.93 -3.07
CA ILE A 123 -2.24 -4.53 -1.96
C ILE A 123 -3.12 -5.70 -1.51
N GLY A 124 -3.84 -6.35 -2.43
CA GLY A 124 -4.69 -7.50 -2.13
C GLY A 124 -3.90 -8.69 -1.56
N LYS A 125 -2.73 -8.98 -2.15
CA LYS A 125 -1.83 -10.04 -1.67
C LYS A 125 -1.32 -9.77 -0.26
N ASN A 126 -0.95 -8.52 0.01
CA ASN A 126 -0.44 -8.09 1.31
C ASN A 126 -1.50 -8.09 2.39
N LEU A 127 -2.76 -7.78 2.08
CA LEU A 127 -3.85 -7.89 3.06
C LEU A 127 -4.00 -9.34 3.53
N LYS A 128 -4.01 -10.31 2.60
CA LYS A 128 -4.03 -11.74 2.94
C LYS A 128 -2.78 -12.13 3.74
N ARG A 129 -1.60 -11.75 3.25
CA ARG A 129 -0.33 -12.10 3.88
C ARG A 129 -0.17 -11.52 5.29
N ILE A 130 -0.56 -10.27 5.49
CA ILE A 130 -0.52 -9.61 6.80
C ILE A 130 -1.57 -10.25 7.72
N GLY A 131 -2.74 -10.61 7.20
CA GLY A 131 -3.73 -11.41 7.92
C GLY A 131 -3.13 -12.70 8.47
N GLU A 132 -2.48 -13.50 7.63
CA GLU A 132 -1.78 -14.73 8.04
C GLU A 132 -0.71 -14.47 9.11
N LEU A 133 0.15 -13.48 8.89
CA LEU A 133 1.26 -13.16 9.80
C LEU A 133 0.80 -12.66 11.17
N THR A 134 -0.44 -12.17 11.27
CA THR A 134 -0.98 -11.57 12.49
C THR A 134 -2.09 -12.41 13.13
N GLY A 135 -2.49 -13.53 12.53
CA GLY A 135 -3.62 -14.34 13.02
C GLY A 135 -5.00 -13.76 12.69
N HIS A 136 -5.10 -12.93 11.67
CA HIS A 136 -6.32 -12.31 11.13
C HIS A 136 -6.60 -12.78 9.69
N CYS A 137 -6.53 -14.10 9.47
CA CYS A 137 -6.62 -14.68 8.11
C CYS A 137 -7.95 -14.32 7.42
N GLN A 138 -9.07 -14.38 8.17
CA GLN A 138 -10.39 -14.08 7.63
C GLN A 138 -10.50 -12.59 7.28
N GLU A 139 -10.14 -11.70 8.20
CA GLU A 139 -10.18 -10.25 8.00
C GLU A 139 -9.25 -9.82 6.86
N GLY A 140 -8.07 -10.44 6.75
CA GLY A 140 -7.15 -10.23 5.64
C GLY A 140 -7.73 -10.65 4.29
N SER A 141 -8.40 -11.80 4.24
CA SER A 141 -9.10 -12.29 3.04
C SER A 141 -10.27 -11.38 2.66
N ASP A 142 -11.12 -11.01 3.62
CA ASP A 142 -12.28 -10.14 3.38
C ASP A 142 -11.86 -8.74 2.92
N ALA A 143 -10.82 -8.17 3.55
CA ALA A 143 -10.27 -6.89 3.15
C ALA A 143 -9.71 -6.93 1.72
N ALA A 144 -9.02 -8.01 1.34
CA ALA A 144 -8.51 -8.19 -0.01
C ALA A 144 -9.63 -8.31 -1.05
N GLN A 145 -10.65 -9.13 -0.78
CA GLN A 145 -11.80 -9.29 -1.68
C GLN A 145 -12.57 -7.98 -1.85
N ASN A 146 -12.81 -7.24 -0.75
CA ASN A 146 -13.46 -5.93 -0.80
C ASN A 146 -12.62 -4.90 -1.59
N PHE A 147 -11.30 -4.91 -1.43
CA PHE A 147 -10.40 -4.05 -2.21
C PHE A 147 -10.47 -4.39 -3.71
N GLU A 148 -10.37 -5.66 -4.07
CA GLU A 148 -10.45 -6.14 -5.45
C GLU A 148 -11.80 -5.79 -6.09
N ALA A 149 -12.92 -6.02 -5.40
CA ALA A 149 -14.25 -5.67 -5.88
C ALA A 149 -14.40 -4.16 -6.12
N LYS A 150 -13.87 -3.34 -5.21
CA LYS A 150 -13.85 -1.88 -5.36
C LYS A 150 -12.96 -1.42 -6.51
N LEU A 151 -11.79 -2.02 -6.66
CA LEU A 151 -10.90 -1.72 -7.77
C LEU A 151 -11.57 -2.05 -9.12
N GLN A 152 -12.27 -3.18 -9.22
CA GLN A 152 -13.04 -3.55 -10.42
C GLN A 152 -14.21 -2.60 -10.68
N ALA A 153 -14.95 -2.20 -9.64
CA ALA A 153 -16.04 -1.24 -9.80
C ALA A 153 -15.53 0.12 -10.30
N LEU A 154 -14.39 0.58 -9.78
CA LEU A 154 -13.73 1.80 -10.26
C LEU A 154 -13.26 1.65 -11.72
N ALA A 155 -12.65 0.52 -12.08
CA ALA A 155 -12.23 0.23 -13.45
C ALA A 155 -13.40 0.28 -14.44
N LYS A 156 -14.56 -0.31 -14.08
CA LYS A 156 -15.78 -0.25 -14.90
C LYS A 156 -16.27 1.17 -15.19
N ILE A 157 -16.10 2.10 -14.26
CA ILE A 157 -16.42 3.52 -14.48
C ILE A 157 -15.45 4.10 -15.51
N ILE A 158 -14.15 3.87 -15.31
CA ILE A 158 -13.06 4.40 -16.15
C ILE A 158 -13.14 3.88 -17.58
N ASP A 159 -13.53 2.61 -17.76
CA ASP A 159 -13.68 1.97 -19.08
C ASP A 159 -14.82 2.56 -19.93
N LYS A 160 -15.73 3.35 -19.35
CA LYS A 160 -16.73 4.11 -20.13
C LYS A 160 -16.09 5.17 -21.01
N SER A 161 -14.92 5.69 -20.63
CA SER A 161 -14.18 6.63 -21.46
C SER A 161 -13.33 5.92 -22.49
N LYS A 162 -13.26 6.49 -23.71
CA LYS A 162 -12.31 6.10 -24.75
C LYS A 162 -11.01 6.91 -24.71
N LEU A 163 -10.99 8.01 -23.95
CA LEU A 163 -9.83 8.87 -23.84
C LEU A 163 -8.69 8.11 -23.14
N ARG A 164 -7.47 8.22 -23.65
CA ARG A 164 -6.28 7.60 -23.05
C ARG A 164 -5.10 8.60 -23.04
N PRO A 165 -5.13 9.62 -22.17
CA PRO A 165 -4.19 10.73 -22.27
C PRO A 165 -2.75 10.28 -21.97
N LYS A 166 -1.76 10.89 -22.62
CA LYS A 166 -0.35 10.74 -22.28
C LYS A 166 -0.04 11.53 -21.01
N VAL A 167 0.48 10.85 -19.99
CA VAL A 167 0.66 11.41 -18.66
C VAL A 167 2.12 11.40 -18.27
N PHE A 168 2.63 12.55 -17.86
CA PHE A 168 3.88 12.62 -17.10
C PHE A 168 3.57 12.78 -15.62
N TYR A 169 4.06 11.86 -14.80
CA TYR A 169 3.96 11.96 -13.34
C TYR A 169 5.31 12.38 -12.77
N CYS A 170 5.39 13.58 -12.22
CA CYS A 170 6.57 14.10 -11.54
C CYS A 170 6.59 13.55 -10.11
N VAL A 171 7.59 12.73 -9.78
CA VAL A 171 7.82 12.25 -8.41
C VAL A 171 8.62 13.29 -7.63
N TRP A 172 9.62 13.87 -8.27
CA TRP A 172 10.48 14.89 -7.68
C TRP A 172 10.95 15.85 -8.78
N PRO A 173 10.86 17.18 -8.60
CA PRO A 173 11.23 18.13 -9.66
C PRO A 173 12.75 18.25 -9.89
N GLN A 174 13.59 18.08 -8.85
CA GLN A 174 15.03 18.35 -8.96
C GLN A 174 15.92 17.46 -8.05
N PRO A 175 16.64 16.46 -8.59
CA PRO A 175 16.67 16.08 -10.00
C PRO A 175 15.30 15.61 -10.48
N LEU A 176 14.97 15.82 -11.75
CA LEU A 176 13.68 15.41 -12.29
C LEU A 176 13.56 13.88 -12.22
N MET A 177 12.59 13.39 -11.47
CA MET A 177 12.28 11.97 -11.31
C MET A 177 10.83 11.70 -11.67
N THR A 178 10.59 10.52 -12.24
CA THR A 178 9.26 10.07 -12.67
C THR A 178 8.99 8.64 -12.24
N ALA A 179 7.81 8.12 -12.57
CA ALA A 179 7.39 6.76 -12.33
C ALA A 179 7.59 5.92 -13.59
N GLY A 180 8.51 4.95 -13.57
CA GLY A 180 8.75 4.03 -14.69
C GLY A 180 7.88 2.76 -14.61
N LYS A 181 8.08 1.84 -15.56
CA LYS A 181 7.29 0.62 -15.76
C LYS A 181 7.13 -0.24 -14.51
N ALA A 182 8.19 -0.35 -13.71
CA ALA A 182 8.17 -1.19 -12.52
C ALA A 182 7.42 -0.58 -11.33
N SER A 183 7.09 0.72 -11.36
CA SER A 183 6.48 1.41 -10.22
C SER A 183 5.01 1.08 -9.97
N PHE A 184 4.61 1.29 -8.72
CA PHE A 184 3.23 1.27 -8.27
C PHE A 184 2.41 2.33 -9.02
N ILE A 185 2.98 3.53 -9.14
CA ILE A 185 2.36 4.68 -9.82
C ILE A 185 2.08 4.38 -11.29
N ASN A 186 2.94 3.66 -11.98
CA ASN A 186 2.66 3.24 -13.36
C ASN A 186 1.39 2.38 -13.44
N GLY A 187 1.23 1.42 -12.52
CA GLY A 187 0.00 0.62 -12.41
C GLY A 187 -1.25 1.46 -12.12
N VAL A 188 -1.11 2.50 -11.29
CA VAL A 188 -2.20 3.45 -11.01
C VAL A 188 -2.56 4.27 -12.24
N ILE A 189 -1.58 4.83 -12.95
CA ILE A 189 -1.81 5.61 -14.18
C ILE A 189 -2.54 4.76 -15.23
N THR A 190 -2.04 3.56 -15.50
CA THR A 190 -2.63 2.69 -16.53
C THR A 190 -4.02 2.19 -16.14
N SER A 191 -4.24 1.85 -14.87
CA SER A 191 -5.56 1.46 -14.36
C SER A 191 -6.56 2.61 -14.41
N CYS A 192 -6.09 3.86 -14.41
CA CYS A 192 -6.93 5.03 -14.62
C CYS A 192 -7.14 5.38 -16.10
N GLY A 193 -6.67 4.55 -17.03
CA GLY A 193 -6.77 4.81 -18.48
C GLY A 193 -5.73 5.80 -19.00
N GLY A 194 -4.68 6.14 -18.24
CA GLY A 194 -3.59 6.96 -18.73
C GLY A 194 -2.50 6.16 -19.45
N THR A 195 -1.80 6.79 -20.39
CA THR A 195 -0.58 6.26 -21.00
C THR A 195 0.63 6.93 -20.35
N ASN A 196 1.42 6.19 -19.57
CA ASN A 196 2.60 6.74 -18.90
C ASN A 196 3.74 7.02 -19.90
N VAL A 197 4.22 8.26 -19.98
CA VAL A 197 5.34 8.63 -20.89
C VAL A 197 6.68 7.98 -20.54
N ALA A 198 6.83 7.48 -19.31
CA ALA A 198 8.00 6.72 -18.85
C ALA A 198 7.72 5.21 -18.73
N GLY A 199 6.60 4.73 -19.30
CA GLY A 199 6.15 3.35 -19.18
C GLY A 199 7.05 2.31 -19.86
N ASP A 200 8.02 2.75 -20.66
CA ASP A 200 9.06 1.93 -21.29
C ASP A 200 10.35 1.82 -20.44
N MET A 201 10.50 2.65 -19.41
CA MET A 201 11.68 2.63 -18.53
C MET A 201 11.51 1.55 -17.46
N ASN A 202 12.41 0.57 -17.41
CA ASN A 202 12.29 -0.58 -16.50
C ASN A 202 12.39 -0.23 -15.02
N ALA A 203 13.16 0.80 -14.64
CA ALA A 203 13.31 1.20 -13.25
C ALA A 203 11.99 1.75 -12.65
N SER A 204 11.78 1.56 -11.35
CA SER A 204 10.57 2.05 -10.68
C SER A 204 10.52 3.58 -10.64
N TYR A 205 11.58 4.24 -10.14
CA TYR A 205 11.61 5.69 -10.02
C TYR A 205 12.88 6.28 -10.65
N PRO A 206 12.99 6.25 -11.99
CA PRO A 206 14.18 6.74 -12.67
C PRO A 206 14.27 8.27 -12.65
N ARG A 207 15.49 8.78 -12.81
CA ARG A 207 15.70 10.15 -13.30
C ARG A 207 15.16 10.26 -14.71
N PHE A 208 14.56 11.40 -15.03
CA PHE A 208 13.99 11.70 -16.34
C PHE A 208 14.59 12.99 -16.86
N SER A 209 15.01 13.03 -18.12
CA SER A 209 15.58 14.25 -18.70
C SER A 209 14.49 15.20 -19.18
N LEU A 210 14.76 16.50 -19.15
CA LEU A 210 13.82 17.51 -19.65
C LEU A 210 13.66 17.42 -21.17
N GLU A 211 14.72 17.06 -21.88
CA GLU A 211 14.70 16.84 -23.34
C GLU A 211 13.73 15.71 -23.69
N ARG A 212 13.80 14.59 -22.95
CA ARG A 212 12.88 13.47 -23.14
C ARG A 212 11.45 13.87 -22.79
N LEU A 213 11.23 14.69 -21.76
CA LEU A 213 9.91 15.22 -21.43
C LEU A 213 9.33 16.06 -22.55
N VAL A 214 10.13 16.95 -23.15
CA VAL A 214 9.73 17.77 -24.31
C VAL A 214 9.38 16.90 -25.51
N LEU A 215 10.22 15.91 -25.83
CA LEU A 215 9.97 14.98 -26.94
C LEU A 215 8.73 14.10 -26.69
N SER A 216 8.51 13.70 -25.44
CA SER A 216 7.35 12.88 -25.07
C SER A 216 6.03 13.66 -25.15
N ASN A 217 6.09 14.99 -24.96
CA ASN A 217 4.97 15.94 -25.03
C ASN A 217 3.66 15.39 -24.42
N PRO A 218 3.59 15.22 -23.09
CA PRO A 218 2.40 14.69 -22.43
C PRO A 218 1.18 15.60 -22.61
N ASP A 219 -0.01 15.00 -22.61
CA ASP A 219 -1.29 15.71 -22.59
C ASP A 219 -1.58 16.30 -21.21
N LEU A 220 -1.13 15.63 -20.16
CA LEU A 220 -1.36 15.98 -18.76
C LEU A 220 -0.06 15.81 -17.95
N ILE A 221 0.16 16.71 -17.00
CA ILE A 221 1.27 16.64 -16.06
C ILE A 221 0.71 16.53 -14.65
N ILE A 222 1.11 15.49 -13.90
CA ILE A 222 0.83 15.36 -12.47
C ILE A 222 2.06 15.79 -11.69
N MET A 223 1.89 16.71 -10.75
CA MET A 223 2.94 17.30 -9.94
C MET A 223 2.72 17.01 -8.45
N PRO A 224 3.80 16.91 -7.65
CA PRO A 224 3.68 16.84 -6.20
C PRO A 224 3.05 18.13 -5.68
N TYR A 225 2.31 18.05 -4.56
CA TYR A 225 1.61 19.20 -3.98
C TYR A 225 2.54 20.43 -3.81
N GLU A 226 3.77 20.18 -3.36
CA GLU A 226 4.80 21.17 -3.03
C GLU A 226 5.29 21.96 -4.25
N ALA A 227 5.01 21.49 -5.46
CA ALA A 227 5.37 22.19 -6.69
C ALA A 227 4.37 23.30 -7.09
N ARG A 228 3.23 23.45 -6.39
CA ARG A 228 2.14 24.37 -6.77
C ARG A 228 2.57 25.84 -6.90
N ASN A 229 3.50 26.27 -6.07
CA ASN A 229 3.99 27.66 -6.05
C ASN A 229 5.34 27.84 -6.77
N GLN A 230 5.85 26.79 -7.41
CA GLN A 230 7.18 26.85 -8.03
C GLN A 230 7.11 27.46 -9.42
N THR A 231 8.03 28.38 -9.72
CA THR A 231 8.06 29.15 -10.97
C THR A 231 8.79 28.45 -12.11
N PHE A 232 9.51 27.36 -11.85
CA PHE A 232 10.30 26.63 -12.86
C PHE A 232 9.44 26.18 -14.06
N ILE A 233 8.15 25.89 -13.83
CA ILE A 233 7.20 25.47 -14.87
C ILE A 233 7.01 26.56 -15.94
N LYS A 234 7.16 27.84 -15.56
CA LYS A 234 7.04 29.00 -16.47
C LYS A 234 8.30 29.23 -17.30
N GLN A 235 9.40 28.54 -16.96
CA GLN A 235 10.69 28.71 -17.62
C GLN A 235 10.89 27.65 -18.72
N SER A 236 11.82 27.92 -19.63
CA SER A 236 12.24 26.92 -20.63
C SER A 236 12.99 25.77 -19.92
N PRO A 237 12.77 24.51 -20.30
CA PRO A 237 11.93 24.06 -21.42
C PRO A 237 10.48 23.71 -21.03
N TRP A 238 10.07 23.82 -19.77
CA TRP A 238 8.72 23.47 -19.31
C TRP A 238 7.63 24.25 -20.04
N ASN A 239 7.81 25.55 -20.24
CA ASN A 239 6.86 26.41 -20.97
C ASN A 239 6.67 26.03 -22.45
N LYS A 240 7.48 25.11 -22.99
CA LYS A 240 7.32 24.57 -24.34
C LYS A 240 6.33 23.41 -24.40
N LEU A 241 6.03 22.76 -23.28
CA LEU A 241 5.11 21.63 -23.21
C LEU A 241 3.67 22.07 -23.47
N GLN A 242 2.94 21.31 -24.28
CA GLN A 242 1.53 21.61 -24.58
C GLN A 242 0.67 21.58 -23.31
N ALA A 243 0.91 20.62 -22.41
CA ALA A 243 0.21 20.56 -21.13
C ALA A 243 0.41 21.83 -20.28
N VAL A 244 1.59 22.47 -20.34
CA VAL A 244 1.82 23.73 -19.60
C VAL A 244 1.07 24.89 -20.24
N ARG A 245 1.13 25.02 -21.58
CA ARG A 245 0.43 26.07 -22.33
C ARG A 245 -1.10 25.99 -22.23
N GLN A 246 -1.63 24.77 -22.14
CA GLN A 246 -3.07 24.49 -22.01
C GLN A 246 -3.54 24.43 -20.55
N ASN A 247 -2.67 24.75 -19.59
CA ASN A 247 -2.97 24.69 -18.16
C ASN A 247 -3.50 23.32 -17.71
N LYS A 248 -2.88 22.25 -18.21
CA LYS A 248 -3.16 20.83 -17.93
C LYS A 248 -2.12 20.26 -16.96
N ILE A 249 -1.79 21.05 -15.94
CA ILE A 249 -0.92 20.66 -14.83
C ILE A 249 -1.81 20.47 -13.62
N TYR A 250 -1.74 19.30 -13.00
CA TYR A 250 -2.54 18.93 -11.85
C TYR A 250 -1.62 18.61 -10.69
N TYR A 251 -1.87 19.24 -9.56
CA TYR A 251 -1.11 19.00 -8.34
C TYR A 251 -1.85 17.98 -7.49
N LEU A 252 -1.11 17.09 -6.85
CA LEU A 252 -1.68 16.17 -5.87
C LEU A 252 -2.49 16.96 -4.82
N PRO A 253 -3.67 16.45 -4.41
CA PRO A 253 -4.60 17.22 -3.58
C PRO A 253 -4.16 17.29 -2.11
N ASP A 254 -3.34 16.36 -1.64
CA ASP A 254 -2.87 16.28 -0.26
C ASP A 254 -1.37 16.58 -0.14
N GLN A 255 -1.00 17.38 0.87
CA GLN A 255 0.40 17.72 1.15
C GLN A 255 1.28 16.50 1.42
N LYS A 256 0.69 15.40 1.88
CA LYS A 256 1.44 14.19 2.21
C LYS A 256 1.63 13.26 1.00
N ASN A 257 0.95 13.55 -0.12
CA ASN A 257 0.92 12.72 -1.33
C ASN A 257 0.52 11.27 -1.04
N ASP A 258 -0.17 11.01 0.08
CA ASP A 258 -0.34 9.68 0.65
C ASP A 258 -1.26 8.81 -0.20
N MET A 259 -2.28 9.45 -0.77
CA MET A 259 -3.36 8.75 -1.46
C MET A 259 -2.92 8.12 -2.77
N LEU A 260 -1.81 8.56 -3.36
CA LEU A 260 -1.28 8.00 -4.60
C LEU A 260 0.10 7.38 -4.44
N SER A 261 0.90 7.80 -3.45
CA SER A 261 2.27 7.28 -3.27
C SER A 261 2.37 6.05 -2.37
N ARG A 262 1.34 5.75 -1.56
CA ARG A 262 1.34 4.61 -0.63
C ARG A 262 0.47 3.45 -1.15
N PRO A 263 1.03 2.25 -1.35
CA PRO A 263 0.29 1.04 -1.72
C PRO A 263 -0.62 0.55 -0.60
N THR A 264 -1.78 1.18 -0.46
CA THR A 264 -2.75 0.96 0.62
C THR A 264 -4.17 1.05 0.08
N LEU A 265 -5.17 0.73 0.91
CA LEU A 265 -6.59 0.88 0.55
C LEU A 265 -6.97 2.32 0.16
N ARG A 266 -6.21 3.33 0.62
CA ARG A 266 -6.45 4.74 0.26
C ARG A 266 -6.19 5.03 -1.22
N VAL A 267 -5.47 4.16 -1.94
CA VAL A 267 -5.19 4.32 -3.37
C VAL A 267 -6.45 4.46 -4.20
N LEU A 268 -7.55 3.79 -3.83
CA LEU A 268 -8.81 3.86 -4.59
C LEU A 268 -9.35 5.29 -4.69
N LYS A 269 -9.15 6.10 -3.65
CA LYS A 269 -9.54 7.50 -3.66
C LYS A 269 -8.63 8.34 -4.56
N GLY A 270 -7.33 8.08 -4.48
CA GLY A 270 -6.34 8.70 -5.36
C GLY A 270 -6.62 8.38 -6.83
N MET A 271 -6.95 7.11 -7.13
CA MET A 271 -7.35 6.65 -8.46
C MET A 271 -8.63 7.29 -8.95
N ALA A 272 -9.64 7.47 -8.09
CA ALA A 272 -10.87 8.18 -8.48
C ALA A 272 -10.60 9.65 -8.84
N TRP A 273 -9.77 10.33 -8.04
CA TRP A 273 -9.33 11.70 -8.38
C TRP A 273 -8.57 11.73 -9.70
N LEU A 274 -7.60 10.83 -9.88
CA LEU A 274 -6.77 10.76 -11.09
C LEU A 274 -7.60 10.39 -12.33
N GLY A 275 -8.54 9.47 -12.20
CA GLY A 275 -9.50 9.12 -13.25
C GLY A 275 -10.36 10.33 -13.66
N GLY A 276 -10.79 11.16 -12.70
CA GLY A 276 -11.51 12.40 -13.01
C GLY A 276 -10.63 13.48 -13.65
N VAL A 277 -9.33 13.47 -13.38
CA VAL A 277 -8.36 14.31 -14.09
C VAL A 277 -8.19 13.83 -15.53
N PHE A 278 -8.08 12.53 -15.75
CA PHE A 278 -7.87 11.94 -17.07
C PHE A 278 -9.12 11.98 -17.95
N HIS A 279 -10.31 11.79 -17.36
CA HIS A 279 -11.60 11.68 -18.03
C HIS A 279 -12.59 12.68 -17.40
N PRO A 280 -12.56 13.97 -17.79
CA PRO A 280 -13.42 15.00 -17.20
C PRO A 280 -14.92 14.69 -17.23
N GLU A 281 -15.37 13.95 -18.25
CA GLU A 281 -16.75 13.49 -18.41
C GLU A 281 -17.20 12.48 -17.34
N LEU A 282 -16.27 11.80 -16.68
CA LEU A 282 -16.55 10.82 -15.62
C LEU A 282 -16.47 11.41 -14.20
N ARG A 283 -16.10 12.70 -14.05
CA ARG A 283 -15.86 13.34 -12.74
C ARG A 283 -17.02 13.19 -11.77
N SER A 284 -18.25 13.39 -12.24
CA SER A 284 -19.44 13.32 -11.37
C SER A 284 -19.65 11.91 -10.80
N GLU A 285 -19.35 10.86 -11.57
CA GLU A 285 -19.47 9.48 -11.11
C GLU A 285 -18.32 9.09 -10.17
N LEU A 286 -17.11 9.59 -10.46
CA LEU A 286 -15.91 9.34 -9.65
C LEU A 286 -15.89 10.14 -8.33
N ALA A 287 -16.62 11.25 -8.24
CA ALA A 287 -16.71 12.05 -7.02
C ALA A 287 -17.19 11.23 -5.80
N ASN A 288 -18.08 10.26 -6.02
CA ASN A 288 -18.62 9.39 -4.97
C ASN A 288 -17.55 8.49 -4.29
N TRP A 289 -16.40 8.32 -4.93
CA TRP A 289 -15.28 7.52 -4.41
C TRP A 289 -14.31 8.34 -3.54
N SER A 290 -14.49 9.66 -3.46
CA SER A 290 -13.63 10.55 -2.68
C SER A 290 -14.04 10.68 -1.20
N GLU A 291 -15.30 10.36 -0.87
CA GLU A 291 -15.85 10.39 0.48
C GLU A 291 -15.19 9.35 1.42
N PRO A 292 -15.16 9.57 2.74
CA PRO A 292 -14.68 8.58 3.69
C PRO A 292 -15.55 7.32 3.64
N THR A 293 -14.98 6.24 3.10
CA THR A 293 -15.37 4.88 3.47
C THR A 293 -15.23 4.79 4.99
N THR A 294 -16.33 5.02 5.70
CA THR A 294 -16.40 4.81 7.13
C THR A 294 -15.98 3.37 7.40
N VAL A 295 -14.87 3.20 8.12
CA VAL A 295 -14.59 1.98 8.88
C VAL A 295 -15.88 1.63 9.58
N ALA A 296 -16.37 0.40 9.40
CA ALA A 296 -17.65 -0.08 9.91
C ALA A 296 -17.88 0.43 11.34
N LYS A 297 -18.77 1.42 11.49
CA LYS A 297 -19.25 1.85 12.79
C LYS A 297 -20.23 0.77 13.26
N ALA A 298 -19.85 0.05 14.29
CA ALA A 298 -20.83 -0.56 15.18
C ALA A 298 -21.84 0.51 15.61
N ALA A 299 -23.11 0.10 15.68
CA ALA A 299 -24.32 0.91 15.74
C ALA A 299 -24.27 2.15 16.67
N SER A 300 -24.70 3.31 16.16
CA SER A 300 -25.48 4.31 16.91
C SER A 300 -26.09 5.38 15.97
N LYS A 301 -27.32 5.79 16.28
CA LYS A 301 -28.33 6.56 15.52
C LYS A 301 -27.91 7.98 15.04
N PRO A 302 -28.67 8.60 14.12
CA PRO A 302 -28.23 9.77 13.36
C PRO A 302 -28.54 11.09 14.07
N LEU A 303 -27.64 12.06 13.92
CA LEU A 303 -27.91 13.48 14.14
C LEU A 303 -27.85 14.19 12.79
N ARG A 304 -28.96 14.85 12.43
CA ARG A 304 -29.06 15.80 11.32
C ARG A 304 -28.32 17.09 11.68
N SER A 305 -27.55 17.64 10.75
CA SER A 305 -27.74 19.02 10.28
C SER A 305 -26.84 19.34 9.08
N SER A 306 -27.44 20.04 8.14
CA SER A 306 -26.95 20.62 6.89
C SER A 306 -25.79 21.62 7.05
N ALA A 307 -24.79 21.52 6.17
CA ALA A 307 -24.00 22.65 5.70
C ALA A 307 -23.55 22.38 4.24
N PRO A 308 -23.34 23.41 3.40
CA PRO A 308 -23.24 23.26 1.95
C PRO A 308 -21.86 22.78 1.47
N ASN A 309 -21.88 21.97 0.40
CA ASN A 309 -20.74 21.41 -0.33
C ASN A 309 -19.64 22.42 -0.67
N SER A 310 -18.41 22.17 -0.18
CA SER A 310 -17.22 22.97 -0.47
C SER A 310 -16.19 22.25 -1.38
N PHE A 311 -16.62 21.35 -2.28
CA PHE A 311 -15.71 20.49 -3.05
C PHE A 311 -15.48 20.87 -4.51
N ASN A 312 -16.11 21.93 -5.04
CA ASN A 312 -15.70 22.51 -6.34
C ASN A 312 -14.25 23.05 -6.34
N ASN A 313 -13.60 23.14 -5.17
CA ASN A 313 -12.21 23.57 -5.02
C ASN A 313 -11.14 22.45 -5.13
N VAL A 314 -11.51 21.19 -5.41
CA VAL A 314 -10.49 20.12 -5.59
C VAL A 314 -9.94 20.05 -7.02
N TYR A 315 -10.63 20.64 -7.98
CA TYR A 315 -10.22 20.72 -9.39
C TYR A 315 -9.74 22.13 -9.78
N VAL A 316 -9.30 22.96 -8.82
CA VAL A 316 -8.92 24.36 -9.08
C VAL A 316 -7.85 24.40 -10.17
N ARG A 317 -8.31 24.80 -11.35
CA ARG A 317 -7.50 25.32 -12.45
C ARG A 317 -7.01 26.68 -11.99
N ASN A 318 -5.69 26.89 -11.94
CA ASN A 318 -5.12 28.23 -11.80
C ASN A 318 -5.06 28.92 -13.16
#